data_AF-A0A2S4VFZ4-F1
#
_entry.id   AF-A0A2S4VFZ4-F1
#
_cell.length_a   1.000
_cell.length_b   1.000
_cell.length_c   1.000
_cell.angle_alpha   90.00
_cell.angle_beta   90.00
_cell.angle_gamma   90.00
#
_symmetry.space_group_name_H-M   'P 1'
#
loop_
_entity.id
_entity.type
_entity.pdbx_description
1 polymer ?
#
loop_
_entity_poly.entity_id
_entity_poly.type
_entity_poly.pdbx_seq_one_letter_code
_entity_poly.pdbx_strand_id
1 'polypeptide(L)'
;MAGPNLELAKFGMYVFFPILVMVHYGDPDWYHRYVVPDRDQFLKTDKMAPSPPRNRSELQQELDHFKQLREERKLKQIDTPLNSAATSSSSPQSRLV
;
A
#
# COMPACT_ATOMS: atom_id res chain seq x y z
N MET A 1 -25.63 -24.96 36.78
CA MET A 1 -25.17 -23.60 37.15
C MET A 1 -23.90 -23.76 37.98
N ALA A 2 -22.72 -23.67 37.36
CA ALA A 2 -21.47 -23.76 38.10
C ALA A 2 -21.38 -22.52 39.01
N GLY A 3 -21.38 -22.74 40.32
CA GLY A 3 -21.56 -21.72 41.36
C GLY A 3 -20.42 -20.69 41.46
N PRO A 4 -20.25 -20.03 42.63
CA PRO A 4 -19.37 -18.87 42.81
C PRO A 4 -17.93 -19.01 42.27
N ASN A 5 -17.39 -20.23 42.23
CA ASN A 5 -16.06 -20.52 41.69
C ASN A 5 -15.92 -20.16 40.19
N LEU A 6 -17.00 -20.29 39.41
CA LEU A 6 -16.97 -19.95 37.98
C LEU A 6 -16.94 -18.43 37.79
N GLU A 7 -17.55 -17.66 38.69
CA GLU A 7 -17.50 -16.20 38.65
C GLU A 7 -16.10 -15.68 38.97
N LEU A 8 -15.43 -16.28 39.95
CA LEU A 8 -14.05 -15.93 40.29
C LEU A 8 -13.06 -16.25 39.16
N ALA A 9 -13.22 -17.40 38.48
CA ALA A 9 -12.39 -17.76 37.33
C ALA A 9 -12.57 -16.79 36.15
N LYS A 10 -13.82 -16.43 35.83
CA LYS A 10 -14.12 -15.43 34.78
C LYS A 10 -13.56 -14.06 35.15
N PHE A 11 -13.74 -13.64 36.39
CA PHE A 11 -13.20 -12.37 36.89
C PHE A 11 -11.67 -12.33 36.76
N GLY A 12 -10.99 -13.40 37.18
CA GLY A 12 -9.55 -13.54 36.99
C GLY A 12 -9.15 -13.45 35.52
N MET A 13 -9.85 -14.16 34.62
CA MET A 13 -9.60 -14.05 33.19
C MET A 13 -9.77 -12.61 32.68
N TYR A 14 -10.86 -11.92 33.03
CA TYR A 14 -11.10 -10.56 32.56
C TYR A 14 -10.06 -9.54 33.03
N VAL A 15 -9.45 -9.76 34.19
CA VAL A 15 -8.38 -8.88 34.71
C VAL A 15 -7.03 -9.26 34.14
N PHE A 16 -6.64 -10.53 34.21
CA PHE A 16 -5.31 -10.97 33.82
C PHE A 16 -5.10 -11.05 32.31
N PHE A 17 -6.13 -11.40 31.54
CA PHE A 17 -6.03 -11.49 30.08
C PHE A 17 -5.59 -10.16 29.44
N PRO A 18 -6.27 -9.01 29.67
CA PRO A 18 -5.83 -7.74 29.07
C PRO A 18 -4.46 -7.28 29.59
N ILE A 19 -4.13 -7.57 30.86
CA ILE A 19 -2.80 -7.25 31.42
C ILE A 19 -1.71 -8.07 30.71
N LEU A 20 -1.91 -9.37 30.52
CA LEU A 20 -0.98 -10.24 29.80
C LEU A 20 -0.80 -9.81 28.35
N VAL A 21 -1.90 -9.46 27.67
CA VAL A 21 -1.87 -8.92 26.32
C VAL A 21 -1.08 -7.60 26.29
N MET A 22 -1.29 -6.68 27.23
CA MET A 22 -0.51 -5.44 27.31
C MET A 22 0.97 -5.69 27.58
N VAL A 23 1.33 -6.63 28.45
CA VAL A 23 2.74 -6.94 28.73
C VAL A 23 3.41 -7.58 27.51
N HIS A 24 2.71 -8.44 26.79
CA HIS A 24 3.26 -9.12 25.63
C HIS A 24 3.39 -8.21 24.40
N TYR A 25 2.33 -7.47 24.08
CA TYR A 25 2.27 -6.62 22.88
C TYR A 25 2.71 -5.16 23.13
N GLY A 26 2.78 -4.75 24.40
CA GLY A 26 3.27 -3.42 24.79
C GLY A 26 4.79 -3.36 24.98
N ASP A 27 5.49 -4.48 24.84
CA ASP A 27 6.96 -4.50 24.81
C ASP A 27 7.45 -3.73 23.56
N PRO A 28 8.24 -2.65 23.74
CA PRO A 28 8.79 -1.90 22.61
C PRO A 28 9.60 -2.79 21.65
N ASP A 29 10.29 -3.82 22.16
CA ASP A 29 11.08 -4.72 21.32
C ASP A 29 10.19 -5.58 20.41
N TRP A 30 9.02 -6.02 20.90
CA TRP A 30 8.03 -6.74 20.11
C TRP A 30 7.52 -5.87 18.96
N TYR A 31 7.16 -4.61 19.25
CA TYR A 31 6.69 -3.67 18.24
C TYR A 31 7.75 -3.43 17.15
N HIS A 32 9.01 -3.21 17.54
CA HIS A 32 10.11 -2.99 16.59
C HIS A 32 10.41 -4.21 15.72
N ARG A 33 10.25 -5.43 16.27
CA ARG A 33 10.53 -6.66 15.54
C ARG A 33 9.41 -7.06 14.58
N TYR A 34 8.15 -6.87 14.96
CA TYR A 34 7.02 -7.44 14.24
C TYR A 34 6.16 -6.40 13.51
N VAL A 35 6.02 -5.18 14.03
CA VAL A 35 5.13 -4.16 13.43
C VAL A 35 5.88 -3.22 12.50
N VAL A 36 7.09 -2.81 12.89
CA VAL A 36 7.89 -1.84 12.10
C VAL A 36 8.28 -2.37 10.71
N PRO A 37 8.66 -3.64 10.50
CA PRO A 37 9.02 -4.14 9.17
C PRO A 37 7.82 -4.17 8.22
N ASP A 38 6.65 -4.55 8.72
CA ASP A 38 5.44 -4.71 7.90
C ASP A 38 4.74 -3.37 7.62
N ARG A 39 5.07 -2.31 8.37
CA ARG A 39 4.51 -0.96 8.16
C ARG A 39 4.66 -0.49 6.72
N ASP A 40 5.75 -0.85 6.07
CA ASP A 40 6.09 -0.42 4.71
C ASP A 40 5.26 -1.15 3.64
N GLN A 41 4.62 -2.27 3.99
CA GLN A 41 3.68 -2.98 3.12
C GLN A 41 2.26 -2.42 3.25
N PHE A 42 1.85 -2.03 4.47
CA PHE A 42 0.53 -1.46 4.73
C PHE A 42 0.42 0.00 4.32
N LEU A 43 1.45 0.78 4.66
CA LEU A 43 1.59 2.14 4.15
C LEU A 43 2.16 1.97 2.74
N LYS A 44 1.35 2.27 1.72
CA LYS A 44 1.85 2.60 0.37
C LYS A 44 2.64 3.91 0.44
N THR A 45 3.67 3.95 1.28
CA THR A 45 4.70 4.98 1.24
C THR A 45 5.40 4.69 -0.05
N ASP A 46 5.01 5.44 -1.06
CA ASP A 46 5.60 5.40 -2.38
C ASP A 46 7.03 5.93 -2.23
N LYS A 47 7.94 5.06 -1.76
CA LYS A 47 9.37 5.39 -1.56
C LYS A 47 10.03 5.78 -2.89
N MET A 48 9.34 5.54 -4.00
CA MET A 48 9.72 5.90 -5.37
C MET A 48 9.00 7.12 -5.92
N ALA A 49 8.11 7.77 -5.16
CA ALA A 49 7.60 9.08 -5.57
C ALA A 49 8.78 10.05 -5.63
N PRO A 50 9.04 10.69 -6.78
CA PRO A 50 10.06 11.74 -6.87
C PRO A 50 9.80 12.77 -5.78
N SER A 51 10.82 13.05 -4.95
CA SER A 51 10.71 14.12 -3.96
C SER A 51 10.33 15.39 -4.70
N PRO A 52 9.35 16.17 -4.20
CA PRO A 52 9.00 17.42 -4.84
C PRO A 52 10.23 18.34 -4.87
N PRO A 53 10.45 19.06 -5.98
CA PRO A 53 11.60 19.95 -6.13
C PRO A 53 11.52 21.06 -5.08
N ARG A 54 12.62 21.27 -4.38
CA ARG A 54 12.68 22.20 -3.24
C ARG A 54 13.16 23.59 -3.65
N ASN A 55 13.87 23.68 -4.77
CA ASN A 55 14.48 24.91 -5.25
C ASN A 55 13.92 25.33 -6.62
N ARG A 56 13.99 26.63 -6.91
CA ARG A 56 13.51 27.18 -8.19
C ARG A 56 14.29 26.64 -9.40
N SER A 57 15.59 26.43 -9.25
CA SER A 57 16.44 25.83 -10.30
C SER A 57 16.04 24.39 -10.61
N GLU A 58 15.77 23.60 -9.56
CA GLU A 58 15.33 22.20 -9.63
C GLU A 58 13.95 22.10 -10.32
N LEU A 59 13.03 23.01 -9.97
CA LEU A 59 11.72 23.13 -10.63
C LEU A 59 11.83 23.38 -12.14
N GLN A 60 12.75 24.26 -12.56
CA GLN A 60 12.94 24.55 -13.98
C GLN A 60 13.49 23.34 -14.73
N GLN A 61 14.45 22.63 -14.13
CA GLN A 61 15.02 21.41 -14.69
C GLN A 61 13.97 20.30 -14.86
N GLU A 62 13.12 20.07 -13.86
CA GLU A 62 12.02 19.11 -13.97
C GLU A 62 11.01 19.51 -15.04
N LEU A 63 10.66 20.80 -15.14
CA LEU A 63 9.75 21.29 -16.18
C LEU A 63 10.29 21.06 -17.58
N ASP A 64 11.58 21.30 -17.80
CA ASP A 64 12.21 21.08 -19.10
C ASP A 64 12.29 19.59 -19.43
N HIS A 65 12.59 18.75 -18.44
CA HIS A 65 12.49 17.29 -18.57
C HIS A 65 11.07 16.85 -18.96
N PHE A 66 10.02 17.38 -18.30
CA PHE A 66 8.63 17.07 -18.65
C PHE A 66 8.23 17.54 -20.06
N LYS A 67 8.80 18.64 -20.56
CA LYS A 67 8.57 19.09 -21.95
C LYS A 67 9.16 18.11 -22.96
N GLN A 68 10.41 17.71 -22.76
CA GLN A 68 11.08 16.73 -23.63
C GLN A 68 10.31 15.40 -23.65
N LEU A 69 9.90 14.92 -22.48
CA LEU A 69 9.14 13.67 -22.34
C LEU A 69 7.76 13.71 -23.03
N ARG A 70 7.17 14.91 -23.18
CA ARG A 70 5.94 15.12 -23.97
C ARG A 70 6.22 15.11 -25.47
N GLU A 71 7.30 15.73 -25.90
CA GLU A 71 7.70 15.75 -27.31
C GLU A 71 8.03 14.35 -27.82
N GLU A 72 8.79 13.57 -27.04
CA GLU A 72 9.08 12.17 -27.37
C GLU A 72 7.82 11.31 -27.48
N ARG A 73 6.83 11.50 -26.58
CA ARG A 73 5.55 10.78 -26.67
C ARG A 73 4.77 11.16 -27.92
N LYS A 74 4.77 12.43 -28.29
CA LYS A 74 4.13 12.90 -29.54
C LYS A 74 4.80 12.26 -30.75
N LEU A 75 6.14 12.25 -30.81
CA LEU A 75 6.89 11.61 -31.89
C LEU A 75 6.58 10.11 -31.98
N LYS A 76 6.60 9.38 -30.85
CA LYS A 76 6.24 7.95 -30.81
C LYS A 76 4.81 7.68 -31.27
N GLN A 77 3.86 8.57 -30.97
CA GLN A 77 2.47 8.45 -31.44
C GLN A 77 2.33 8.69 -32.94
N ILE A 78 3.12 9.61 -33.50
CA ILE A 78 3.15 9.89 -34.94
C ILE A 78 3.82 8.74 -35.70
N ASP A 79 4.89 8.15 -35.14
CA ASP A 79 5.64 7.04 -35.72
C ASP A 79 4.99 5.66 -35.49
N THR A 80 3.91 5.57 -34.71
CA THR A 80 3.10 4.35 -34.60
C THR A 80 1.97 4.43 -35.63
N PRO A 81 2.15 3.95 -36.88
CA PRO A 81 1.09 4.02 -37.88
C PRO A 81 -0.04 3.07 -37.46
N LEU A 82 -1.25 3.61 -37.30
CA LEU A 82 -2.58 3.10 -37.74
C LEU A 82 -2.86 1.59 -37.92
N ASN A 83 -2.11 0.67 -37.29
CA ASN A 83 -2.22 -0.78 -37.47
C ASN A 83 -2.79 -1.51 -36.23
N SER A 84 -3.16 -0.79 -35.18
CA SER A 84 -3.78 -1.36 -33.97
C SER A 84 -5.30 -1.27 -33.96
N ALA A 85 -5.92 -0.69 -35.00
CA ALA A 85 -7.38 -0.57 -35.09
C ALA A 85 -8.10 -1.86 -35.54
N ALA A 86 -7.38 -2.97 -35.76
CA ALA A 86 -7.93 -4.20 -36.35
C ALA A 86 -7.84 -5.45 -35.45
N THR A 87 -7.68 -5.33 -34.12
CA THR A 87 -7.64 -6.52 -33.24
C THR A 87 -8.34 -6.28 -31.90
N SER A 88 -9.63 -5.95 -31.93
CA SER A 88 -10.52 -6.12 -30.77
C SER A 88 -11.98 -6.28 -31.19
N SER A 89 -12.24 -7.17 -32.15
CA SER A 89 -13.59 -7.59 -32.54
C SER A 89 -13.69 -9.11 -32.72
N SER A 90 -13.54 -9.85 -31.62
CA SER A 90 -14.00 -11.26 -31.42
C SER A 90 -13.59 -11.67 -30.00
N SER A 91 -14.40 -12.19 -29.08
CA SER A 91 -15.78 -12.68 -29.06
C SER A 91 -16.27 -12.68 -27.61
N PRO A 92 -17.59 -12.65 -27.35
CA PRO A 92 -18.16 -12.89 -26.04
C PRO A 92 -18.25 -14.41 -25.80
N GLN A 93 -17.74 -14.91 -24.67
CA GLN A 93 -18.14 -16.24 -24.17
C GLN A 93 -18.50 -16.18 -22.70
N SER A 94 -19.81 -16.11 -22.50
CA SER A 94 -20.58 -16.65 -21.39
C SER A 94 -19.99 -17.93 -20.79
N ARG A 95 -19.92 -18.00 -19.46
CA ARG A 95 -19.98 -19.26 -18.73
C ARG A 95 -20.78 -19.10 -17.43
N LEU A 96 -22.04 -19.53 -17.52
CA LEU A 96 -22.86 -20.05 -16.41
C LEU A 96 -22.06 -21.07 -15.61
N VAL A 97 -22.08 -21.01 -14.27
CA VAL A 97 -22.89 -21.84 -13.36
C VAL A 97 -22.91 -21.15 -12.00
#